data_AF-A0A0G0WGW7-F1
#
_entry.id   AF-A0A0G0WGW7-F1
#
_cell.length_a   1.000
_cell.length_b   1.000
_cell.length_c   1.000
_cell.angle_alpha   90.00
_cell.angle_beta   90.00
_cell.angle_gamma   90.00
#
_symmetry.space_group_name_H-M   'P 1'
#
loop_
_entity.id
_entity.type
_entity.pdbx_description
1 polymer ?
#
loop_
_entity_poly.entity_id
_entity_poly.type
_entity_poly.pdbx_seq_one_letter_code
_entity_poly.pdbx_strand_id
1 'polypeptide(L)' 'MKYNKGFANIILVVVIVAIVAVGGYFVLNRKTQELNINQTSNTTATIPKDWTTYTHSTGLYSLSYPSVWDIEAGSM' A
#
# COMPACT_ATOMS: atom_id res chain seq x y z
N MET A 1 40.97 33.42 16.29
CA MET A 1 40.04 33.41 15.14
C MET A 1 38.96 34.46 15.38
N LYS A 2 38.93 35.53 14.58
CA LYS A 2 37.85 36.53 14.64
C LYS A 2 36.60 35.89 14.04
N TYR A 3 35.62 35.56 14.87
CA TYR A 3 34.33 35.05 14.41
C TYR A 3 33.58 36.22 13.75
N ASN A 4 33.51 36.23 12.42
CA ASN A 4 32.83 37.27 11.69
C ASN A 4 31.33 37.12 11.97
N LYS A 5 30.66 38.13 12.54
CA LYS A 5 29.23 38.08 12.87
C LYS A 5 28.34 37.65 11.69
N GLY A 6 28.75 37.95 10.45
CA GLY A 6 28.08 37.46 9.25
C GLY A 6 28.17 35.96 9.02
N PHE A 7 29.28 35.32 9.41
CA PHE A 7 29.48 33.87 9.28
C PHE A 7 28.54 33.09 10.21
N ALA A 8 28.26 33.64 11.40
CA ALA A 8 27.30 33.04 12.34
C ALA A 8 25.89 32.94 11.75
N ASN A 9 25.41 34.02 11.13
CA ASN A 9 24.10 34.04 10.48
C ASN A 9 24.04 33.10 9.28
N ILE A 10 25.12 33.03 8.49
CA ILE A 10 25.19 32.13 7.33
C ILE A 10 25.12 30.67 7.79
N ILE A 11 25.90 30.28 8.81
CA ILE A 11 25.84 28.91 9.35
C ILE A 11 24.43 28.61 9.88
N LEU A 12 23.82 29.55 10.60
CA LEU A 12 22.47 29.35 11.16
C LEU A 12 21.44 29.07 10.06
N VAL A 13 21.47 29.83 8.97
CA VAL A 13 20.57 29.60 7.81
C VAL A 13 20.82 28.25 7.17
N VAL A 14 22.09 27.85 6.99
CA VAL A 14 22.45 26.55 6.41
C VAL A 14 21.90 25.39 7.26
N VAL A 15 22.00 25.48 8.60
CA VAL A 15 21.46 24.47 9.51
C VAL A 15 19.94 24.36 9.39
N ILE A 16 19.23 25.50 9.32
CA ILE A 16 17.76 25.50 9.15
C ILE A 16 17.37 24.85 7.83
N VAL A 17 18.04 25.20 6.72
CA VAL A 17 17.76 24.62 5.40
C VAL A 17 18.01 23.11 5.40
N ALA A 18 19.09 22.64 6.05
CA ALA A 18 19.38 21.22 6.17
C ALA A 18 18.29 20.46 6.95
N ILE A 19 17.81 21.01 8.06
CA ILE A 19 16.73 20.40 8.86
C ILE A 19 15.41 20.36 8.07
N VAL A 20 15.05 21.44 7.38
CA VAL A 20 13.84 21.50 6.55
C VAL A 20 13.93 20.53 5.37
N ALA A 21 15.10 20.38 4.74
CA ALA A 21 15.29 19.43 3.65
C ALA A 21 15.13 17.98 4.13
N VAL A 22 15.74 17.60 5.26
CA VAL A 22 15.61 16.25 5.83
C VAL A 22 14.20 15.98 6.34
N GLY A 23 13.61 16.94 7.06
CA GLY A 23 12.23 16.83 7.56
C GLY A 23 11.20 16.77 6.43
N GLY A 24 11.33 17.63 5.42
CA GLY A 24 10.48 17.64 4.24
C GLY A 24 10.60 16.35 3.43
N TYR A 25 11.83 15.85 3.21
CA TYR A 25 12.07 14.58 2.53
C TYR A 25 11.48 13.40 3.31
N PHE A 26 11.63 13.38 4.63
CA PHE A 26 11.07 12.32 5.48
C PHE A 26 9.53 12.29 5.46
N VAL A 27 8.89 13.46 5.50
CA VAL A 27 7.42 13.59 5.43
C VAL A 27 6.88 13.20 4.05
N LEU A 28 7.55 13.60 2.96
CA LEU A 28 7.16 13.21 1.60
C LEU A 28 7.30 11.70 1.38
N ASN A 29 8.41 11.08 1.81
CA ASN A 29 8.61 9.64 1.63
C ASN A 29 7.60 8.79 2.42
N ARG A 30 7.06 9.30 3.54
CA ARG A 30 5.97 8.64 4.27
C ARG A 30 4.62 8.71 3.53
N LYS A 31 4.39 9.74 2.72
CA LYS A 31 3.18 9.85 1.87
C LYS A 31 3.23 8.94 0.65
N THR A 32 4.41 8.61 0.12
CA THR A 32 4.52 7.64 -0.99
C THR A 32 4.27 6.20 -0.56
N GLN A 33 4.34 5.90 0.74
CA GLN A 33 3.72 4.70 1.32
C GLN A 33 2.26 4.96 1.70
N GLU A 34 1.55 5.76 0.89
CA GLU A 34 0.10 5.65 0.82
C GLU A 34 -0.19 4.18 0.55
N LEU A 35 -0.93 3.60 1.49
CA LEU A 35 -1.44 2.26 1.44
C LEU A 35 -1.90 2.00 0.00
N ASN A 36 -1.23 1.08 -0.69
CA ASN A 36 -1.72 0.58 -1.97
C ASN A 36 -2.93 -0.31 -1.67
N ILE A 37 -4.05 0.30 -1.29
CA ILE A 37 -5.34 -0.37 -1.04
C ILE A 37 -6.06 -0.66 -2.37
N ASN A 38 -5.49 -0.23 -3.51
CA ASN A 38 -6.11 -0.38 -4.82
C ASN A 38 -5.29 -1.21 -5.83
N GLN A 39 -4.36 -2.06 -5.38
CA GLN A 39 -3.87 -3.13 -6.24
C GLN A 39 -4.90 -4.26 -6.24
N THR A 40 -6.03 -4.02 -6.91
CA THR A 40 -6.85 -5.10 -7.44
C THR A 40 -5.98 -5.83 -8.46
N SER A 41 -5.33 -6.91 -8.01
CA SER A 41 -4.70 -7.86 -8.91
C SER A 41 -5.82 -8.49 -9.73
N ASN A 42 -6.10 -7.93 -10.90
CA ASN A 42 -6.83 -8.64 -11.95
C ASN A 42 -5.91 -9.72 -12.53
N THR A 43 -5.54 -10.69 -11.69
CA THR A 43 -5.01 -11.96 -12.16
C THR A 43 -6.23 -12.71 -12.64
N THR A 44 -6.50 -12.69 -13.95
CA THR A 44 -7.40 -13.66 -14.56
C THR A 44 -6.73 -15.02 -14.42
N ALA A 45 -6.88 -15.66 -13.26
CA ALA A 45 -6.47 -17.02 -13.05
C ALA A 45 -7.31 -17.88 -14.00
N THR A 46 -6.66 -18.60 -14.91
CA THR A 46 -7.32 -19.61 -15.72
C THR A 46 -7.86 -20.67 -14.76
N ILE A 47 -9.17 -20.68 -14.54
CA ILE A 47 -9.84 -21.66 -13.70
C ILE A 47 -9.66 -23.02 -14.40
N PRO A 48 -9.07 -24.03 -13.73
CA PRO A 48 -8.98 -25.38 -14.30
C PRO A 48 -10.38 -25.91 -14.63
N LYS A 49 -10.51 -26.63 -15.75
CA LYS A 49 -11.80 -27.14 -16.27
C LYS A 49 -12.58 -27.98 -15.25
N ASP A 50 -11.88 -28.60 -14.30
CA ASP A 50 -12.44 -29.54 -13.32
C ASP A 50 -12.92 -28.86 -12.03
N TRP A 51 -13.00 -27.53 -12.00
CA TRP A 51 -13.50 -26.77 -10.85
C TRP A 51 -15.01 -26.54 -10.96
N THR A 52 -15.68 -26.61 -9.82
CA THR A 52 -17.10 -26.27 -9.72
C THR A 52 -17.22 -24.81 -9.28
N THR A 53 -18.06 -24.03 -9.95
CA THR A 53 -18.35 -22.63 -9.59
C THR A 53 -19.68 -22.57 -8.86
N TYR A 54 -19.64 -22.21 -7.58
CA TYR A 54 -20.84 -21.85 -6.84
C TYR A 54 -21.13 -20.37 -7.06
N THR A 55 -22.35 -20.08 -7.52
CA THR A 55 -22.87 -18.72 -7.60
C THR A 55 -24.02 -18.60 -6.61
N HIS A 56 -23.91 -17.66 -5.69
CA HIS A 56 -24.97 -17.42 -4.73
C HIS A 56 -26.17 -16.77 -5.42
N SER A 57 -27.38 -17.13 -5.00
CA SER A 57 -28.64 -16.68 -5.63
C SER A 57 -28.84 -15.16 -5.59
N THR A 58 -28.23 -14.46 -4.63
CA THR A 58 -28.27 -12.99 -4.55
C THR A 58 -27.20 -12.28 -5.38
N GLY A 59 -26.36 -13.02 -6.13
CA GLY A 59 -25.51 -12.51 -7.21
C GLY A 59 -24.30 -11.67 -6.80
N LEU A 60 -24.10 -11.38 -5.51
CA LEU A 60 -23.00 -10.53 -5.05
C LEU A 60 -21.66 -11.28 -4.91
N TYR A 61 -21.67 -12.61 -4.96
CA TYR A 61 -20.45 -13.41 -4.88
C TYR A 61 -20.57 -14.72 -5.65
N SER A 62 -19.42 -15.14 -6.18
CA SER A 62 -19.21 -16.42 -6.84
C SER A 62 -17.86 -16.97 -6.39
N LEU A 63 -17.81 -18.26 -6.06
CA LEU A 63 -16.61 -18.94 -5.60
C LEU A 63 -16.39 -20.18 -6.47
N SER A 64 -15.24 -20.26 -7.12
CA SER A 64 -14.81 -21.47 -7.82
C SER A 64 -13.90 -22.28 -6.92
N TYR A 65 -14.16 -23.59 -6.83
CA TYR A 65 -13.44 -24.50 -5.96
C TYR A 65 -13.15 -25.84 -6.66
N PRO A 66 -12.11 -26.57 -6.24
CA PRO A 66 -11.84 -27.92 -6.73
C PRO A 66 -13.01 -28.87 -6.45
N SER A 67 -13.42 -29.67 -7.44
CA SER A 67 -14.55 -30.61 -7.30
C SER A 67 -14.32 -31.77 -6.31
N VAL A 68 -13.11 -31.87 -5.74
CA VAL A 68 -12.77 -32.84 -4.68
C VAL A 68 -13.11 -32.33 -3.28
N TRP A 69 -13.60 -31.09 -3.15
CA TRP A 69 -14.02 -30.54 -1.86
C TRP A 69 -15.49 -30.84 -1.61
N ASP A 70 -15.78 -31.48 -0.47
CA ASP A 70 -17.12 -31.54 0.08
C ASP A 70 -17.40 -30.20 0.79
N ILE A 71 -18.26 -29.37 0.18
CA ILE A 71 -18.67 -28.09 0.76
C ILE A 71 -20.00 -28.27 1.50
N GLU A 72 -19.93 -28.20 2.83
CA GLU A 72 -21.13 -28.09 3.66
C GLU A 72 -21.48 -26.62 3.85
N ALA A 73 -22.64 -26.21 3.34
CA ALA A 73 -23.19 -24.90 3.67
C ALA A 73 -23.61 -24.93 5.15
N GLY A 74 -22.82 -24.31 6.02
CA GLY A 74 -23.18 -24.18 7.43
C GLY A 74 -24.56 -23.54 7.55
N SER A 75 -25.55 -24.34 7.96
CA SER A 75 -26.88 -23.84 8.31
C SER A 75 -26.76 -22.99 9.56
N MET A 76 -26.90 -21.67 9.39
CA MET A 76 -27.16 -20.73 10.48
C MET A 76 -28.64 -20.68 10.81
#